data_AF-A0A2N5KVM1-F1
#
_entry.id   AF-A0A2N5KVM1-F1
#
_cell.length_a   1.000
_cell.length_b   1.000
_cell.length_c   1.000
_cell.angle_alpha   90.00
_cell.angle_beta   90.00
_cell.angle_gamma   90.00
#
_symmetry.space_group_name_H-M   'P 1'
#
loop_
_entity.id
_entity.type
_entity.pdbx_description
1 polymer ?
#
loop_
_entity_poly.entity_id
_entity_poly.type
_entity_poly.pdbx_seq_one_letter_code
_entity_poly.pdbx_strand_id
1 'polypeptide(L)'
;MLAAVDAGRPREEVAKTFSVSMPTIKRWLKRRRETGGVEPKAIPGRPSLKGTALEEWLPSHLEKNHDLTLEEHREAFEEARGVSASICTVGRAIARLPGGWPLEKSHR
;
A
#
# COMPACT_ATOMS: atom_id res chain seq x y z
N MET A 1 -21.25 8.27 -21.34
CA MET A 1 -20.05 8.65 -22.12
C MET A 1 -19.38 7.45 -22.80
N LEU A 2 -18.72 6.52 -22.08
CA LEU A 2 -17.96 5.44 -22.73
C LEU A 2 -18.83 4.45 -23.52
N ALA A 3 -20.00 4.09 -22.99
CA ALA A 3 -20.97 3.27 -23.74
C ALA A 3 -21.38 3.90 -25.08
N ALA A 4 -21.41 5.24 -25.17
CA ALA A 4 -21.70 5.94 -26.41
C ALA A 4 -20.55 5.82 -27.43
N VAL A 5 -19.30 5.79 -26.95
CA VAL A 5 -18.13 5.49 -27.79
C VAL A 5 -18.15 4.02 -28.22
N ASP A 6 -18.57 3.11 -27.34
CA ASP A 6 -18.69 1.67 -27.65
C ASP A 6 -19.80 1.41 -28.67
N ALA A 7 -20.88 2.20 -28.66
CA ALA A 7 -21.93 2.21 -29.66
C ALA A 7 -21.50 2.84 -31.01
N GLY A 8 -20.23 3.17 -31.19
CA GLY A 8 -19.68 3.70 -32.44
C GLY A 8 -19.86 5.20 -32.67
N ARG A 9 -20.36 5.96 -31.67
CA ARG A 9 -20.52 7.41 -31.84
C ARG A 9 -19.15 8.10 -31.92
N PRO A 10 -18.99 9.12 -32.79
CA PRO A 10 -17.73 9.84 -32.91
C PRO A 10 -17.38 10.53 -31.60
N ARG A 11 -16.10 10.46 -31.23
CA ARG A 11 -15.61 10.95 -29.93
C ARG A 11 -15.84 12.45 -29.72
N GLU A 12 -15.83 13.23 -30.79
CA GLU A 12 -16.10 14.67 -30.76
C GLU A 12 -17.55 14.98 -30.39
N GLU A 13 -18.49 14.19 -30.89
CA GLU A 13 -19.89 14.31 -30.51
C GLU A 13 -20.08 13.92 -29.06
N VAL A 14 -19.47 12.81 -28.62
CA VAL A 14 -19.48 12.39 -27.21
C VAL A 14 -18.88 13.47 -26.31
N ALA A 15 -17.79 14.12 -26.72
CA ALA A 15 -17.18 15.23 -25.98
C ALA A 15 -18.16 16.39 -25.78
N LYS A 16 -18.89 16.77 -26.84
CA LYS A 16 -19.90 17.83 -26.79
C LYS A 16 -21.12 17.43 -25.94
N THR A 17 -21.68 16.24 -26.17
CA THR A 17 -22.88 15.76 -25.48
C THR A 17 -22.67 15.65 -23.97
N PHE A 18 -21.48 15.20 -23.54
CA PHE A 18 -21.17 15.01 -22.13
C PHE A 18 -20.38 16.17 -21.52
N SER A 19 -20.14 17.26 -22.26
CA SER A 19 -19.36 18.43 -21.82
C SER A 19 -17.98 18.07 -21.25
N VAL A 20 -17.31 17.11 -21.88
CA VAL A 20 -15.97 16.64 -21.49
C VAL A 20 -14.95 16.93 -22.58
N SER A 21 -13.69 17.04 -22.20
CA SER A 21 -12.60 17.20 -23.17
C SER A 21 -12.23 15.87 -23.84
N MET A 22 -11.74 15.93 -25.09
CA MET A 22 -11.22 14.77 -25.82
C MET A 22 -10.11 14.00 -25.05
N PRO A 23 -9.16 14.67 -24.35
CA PRO A 23 -8.19 13.98 -23.49
C PRO A 23 -8.83 13.17 -22.37
N THR A 24 -9.96 13.62 -21.81
CA THR A 24 -10.69 12.86 -20.78
C THR A 24 -11.21 11.55 -21.34
N ILE A 25 -11.86 11.58 -22.51
CA ILE A 25 -12.34 10.36 -23.19
C ILE A 25 -11.17 9.39 -23.45
N LYS A 26 -10.05 9.90 -24.01
CA LYS A 26 -8.84 9.09 -24.23
C LYS A 26 -8.28 8.48 -22.94
N ARG A 27 -8.22 9.27 -21.85
CA ARG A 27 -7.73 8.82 -20.53
C ARG A 27 -8.59 7.70 -19.96
N TRP A 28 -9.91 7.82 -20.07
CA TRP A 28 -10.86 6.82 -19.59
C TRP A 28 -10.81 5.53 -20.42
N LEU A 29 -10.71 5.63 -21.75
CA LEU A 29 -10.51 4.45 -22.62
C LEU A 29 -9.19 3.73 -22.33
N LYS A 30 -8.10 4.49 -22.16
CA LYS A 30 -6.79 3.94 -21.78
C LYS A 30 -6.88 3.19 -20.45
N ARG A 31 -7.49 3.81 -19.44
CA ARG A 31 -7.71 3.18 -18.12
C ARG A 31 -8.47 1.87 -18.25
N ARG A 32 -9.61 1.87 -18.97
CA ARG A 32 -10.41 0.65 -19.17
C ARG A 32 -9.61 -0.48 -19.82
N ARG A 33 -8.75 -0.17 -20.79
CA ARG A 33 -7.86 -1.15 -21.43
C ARG A 33 -6.81 -1.72 -20.47
N GLU A 34 -6.28 -0.89 -19.56
CA GLU A 34 -5.21 -1.28 -18.63
C GLU A 34 -5.73 -2.01 -17.39
N THR A 35 -6.90 -1.63 -16.87
CA THR A 35 -7.40 -2.13 -15.58
C THR A 35 -8.71 -2.92 -15.69
N GLY A 36 -9.27 -3.10 -16.90
CA GLY A 36 -10.56 -3.77 -17.12
C GLY A 36 -11.79 -2.96 -16.70
N GLY A 37 -11.59 -1.78 -16.12
CA GLY A 37 -12.65 -0.92 -15.58
C GLY A 37 -12.24 0.54 -15.51
N VAL A 38 -13.15 1.40 -15.06
CA VAL A 38 -12.92 2.86 -14.97
C VAL A 38 -12.96 3.41 -13.56
N GLU A 39 -13.15 2.52 -12.59
CA GLU A 39 -13.20 2.85 -11.17
C GLU A 39 -11.98 3.69 -10.75
N PRO A 40 -12.16 4.63 -9.81
CA PRO A 40 -11.06 5.36 -9.22
C PRO A 40 -10.03 4.38 -8.67
N LYS A 41 -8.74 4.61 -8.98
CA LYS A 41 -7.67 3.91 -8.27
C LYS A 41 -7.67 4.37 -6.83
N ALA A 42 -7.45 3.44 -5.90
CA ALA A 42 -7.13 3.80 -4.53
C ALA A 42 -5.95 4.78 -4.54
N ILE A 43 -6.11 5.92 -3.88
CA ILE A 43 -5.02 6.89 -3.74
C ILE A 43 -4.10 6.31 -2.67
N PRO A 44 -2.86 5.89 -3.01
CA PRO A 44 -1.96 5.39 -1.99
C PRO A 44 -1.65 6.55 -1.03
N GLY A 45 -1.86 6.32 0.27
CA GLY A 45 -1.43 7.25 1.30
C GLY A 45 0.10 7.38 1.32
N ARG A 46 0.62 8.41 2.00
CA ARG A 46 2.07 8.57 2.20
C ARG A 46 2.62 7.33 2.93
N PRO A 47 3.69 6.68 2.43
CA PRO A 47 4.31 5.58 3.15
C PRO A 47 4.88 6.08 4.49
N SER A 48 4.71 5.29 5.54
CA SER A 48 5.24 5.65 6.86
C SER A 48 6.74 5.38 6.91
N LEU A 49 7.55 6.41 7.19
CA LEU A 49 9.02 6.29 7.27
C LEU A 49 9.46 5.22 8.29
N LYS A 50 8.82 5.20 9.47
CA LYS A 50 9.12 4.21 10.52
C LYS A 50 8.71 2.79 10.12
N GLY A 51 7.58 2.65 9.43
CA GLY A 51 7.10 1.35 8.95
C GLY A 51 8.03 0.75 7.90
N THR A 52 8.48 1.55 6.93
CA THR A 52 9.43 1.10 5.91
C THR A 52 10.76 0.67 6.52
N ALA A 53 11.31 1.46 7.47
CA ALA A 53 12.54 1.09 8.15
C ALA A 53 12.41 -0.20 8.97
N LEU A 54 11.25 -0.44 9.59
CA LEU A 54 10.95 -1.68 10.30
C LEU A 54 10.83 -2.87 9.34
N GLU A 55 10.08 -2.72 8.26
CA GLU A 55 9.88 -3.77 7.24
C GLU A 55 11.20 -4.22 6.60
N GLU A 56 12.15 -3.32 6.42
CA GLU A 56 13.49 -3.64 5.90
C GLU A 56 14.39 -4.35 6.92
N TRP A 57 14.31 -3.98 8.20
CA TRP A 57 15.22 -4.50 9.23
C TRP A 57 14.73 -5.80 9.86
N LEU A 58 13.41 -5.90 10.11
CA LEU A 58 12.79 -7.00 10.86
C LEU A 58 13.10 -8.40 10.31
N PRO A 59 13.07 -8.69 8.99
CA PRO A 59 13.31 -10.05 8.49
C PRO A 59 14.66 -10.60 8.95
N SER A 60 15.73 -9.82 8.79
CA SER A 60 17.08 -10.22 9.17
C SER A 60 17.29 -10.33 10.69
N HIS A 61 16.48 -9.60 11.47
CA HIS A 61 16.54 -9.62 12.93
C HIS A 61 15.76 -10.80 13.52
N LEU A 62 14.55 -11.06 13.00
CA LEU A 62 13.69 -12.17 13.43
C LEU A 62 14.30 -13.53 13.11
N GLU A 63 15.00 -13.67 11.98
CA GLU A 63 15.75 -14.91 11.67
C GLU A 63 16.80 -15.25 12.74
N LYS A 64 17.40 -14.23 13.37
CA LYS A 64 18.45 -14.42 14.37
C LYS A 64 17.90 -14.54 15.79
N ASN A 65 16.80 -13.86 16.07
CA ASN A 65 16.26 -13.68 17.42
C ASN A 65 14.74 -13.88 17.43
N HIS A 66 14.27 -15.08 17.06
CA HIS A 66 12.83 -15.36 16.96
C HIS A 66 12.13 -15.49 18.32
N ASP A 67 12.89 -15.75 19.38
CA ASP A 67 12.38 -15.98 20.74
C ASP A 67 12.23 -14.70 21.57
N LEU A 68 12.59 -13.54 21.01
CA LEU A 68 12.46 -12.28 21.73
C LEU A 68 11.00 -11.85 21.84
N THR A 69 10.68 -11.19 22.94
CA THR A 69 9.41 -10.53 23.14
C THR A 69 9.29 -9.29 22.26
N LEU A 70 8.05 -8.81 22.06
CA LEU A 70 7.79 -7.58 21.31
C LEU A 70 8.47 -6.34 21.91
N GLU A 71 8.70 -6.32 23.22
CA GLU A 71 9.39 -5.23 23.92
C GLU A 71 10.88 -5.22 23.58
N GLU A 72 11.53 -6.38 23.63
CA GLU A 72 12.93 -6.53 23.26
C GLU A 72 13.17 -6.22 21.77
N HIS A 73 12.26 -6.65 20.89
CA HIS A 73 12.32 -6.26 19.47
C HIS A 73 12.21 -4.76 19.24
N ARG A 74 11.41 -4.07 20.06
CA ARG A 74 11.31 -2.62 20.01
C ARG A 74 12.63 -1.99 20.44
N GLU A 75 13.19 -2.40 21.57
CA GLU A 75 14.45 -1.86 22.08
C GLU A 75 15.61 -2.10 21.10
N ALA A 76 15.72 -3.32 20.56
CA ALA A 76 16.73 -3.65 19.56
C ALA A 76 16.58 -2.81 18.28
N PHE A 77 15.37 -2.46 17.86
CA PHE A 77 15.14 -1.57 16.73
C PHE A 77 15.57 -0.13 17.03
N GLU A 78 15.24 0.37 18.22
CA GLU A 78 15.64 1.71 18.68
C GLU A 78 17.17 1.83 18.74
N GLU A 79 17.86 0.81 19.25
CA GLU A 79 19.33 0.76 19.30
C GLU A 79 19.95 0.67 17.89
N ALA A 80 19.43 -0.20 17.03
CA ALA A 80 20.01 -0.43 15.71
C ALA A 80 19.78 0.72 14.72
N ARG A 81 18.65 1.43 14.82
CA ARG A 81 18.24 2.46 13.83
C ARG A 81 18.08 3.86 14.40
N GLY A 82 18.14 4.04 15.71
CA GLY A 82 17.98 5.33 16.37
C GLY A 82 16.57 5.93 16.23
N VAL A 83 15.57 5.11 15.87
CA VAL A 83 14.19 5.56 15.63
C VAL A 83 13.25 4.91 16.62
N SER A 84 12.64 5.72 17.49
CA SER A 84 11.63 5.21 18.42
C SER A 84 10.35 4.74 17.72
N ALA A 85 9.96 3.51 18.01
CA ALA A 85 8.72 2.88 17.54
C ALA A 85 7.91 2.38 18.75
N SER A 86 6.59 2.40 18.67
CA SER A 86 5.78 1.78 19.72
C SER A 86 5.74 0.26 19.56
N ILE A 87 5.49 -0.47 20.66
CA ILE A 87 5.28 -1.92 20.66
C ILE A 87 4.22 -2.31 19.61
N CYS A 88 3.11 -1.56 19.54
CA CYS A 88 2.06 -1.78 18.54
C CYS A 88 2.54 -1.56 17.10
N THR A 89 3.51 -0.67 16.87
CA THR A 89 4.08 -0.42 15.54
C THR A 89 4.95 -1.60 15.10
N VAL A 90 5.79 -2.10 16.01
CA VAL A 90 6.63 -3.29 15.79
C VAL A 90 5.74 -4.51 15.54
N GLY A 91 4.76 -4.78 16.40
CA GLY A 91 3.84 -5.90 16.23
C GLY A 91 3.04 -5.85 14.91
N ARG A 92 2.58 -4.67 14.48
CA ARG A 92 1.94 -4.51 13.16
C ARG A 92 2.91 -4.74 11.99
N ALA A 93 4.16 -4.32 12.13
CA ALA A 93 5.17 -4.53 11.09
C ALA A 93 5.49 -6.02 10.94
N ILE A 94 5.65 -6.75 12.05
CA ILE A 94 5.89 -8.20 12.03
C ILE A 94 4.67 -8.95 11.46
N ALA A 95 3.46 -8.57 11.84
CA ALA A 95 2.23 -9.17 11.30
C ALA A 95 2.03 -8.96 9.78
N ARG A 96 2.70 -7.98 9.18
CA ARG A 96 2.70 -7.77 7.71
C ARG A 96 3.75 -8.59 6.98
N LEU A 97 4.73 -9.15 7.69
CA LEU A 97 5.76 -9.97 7.06
C LEU A 97 5.17 -11.32 6.60
N PRO A 98 5.58 -11.83 5.43
CA PRO A 98 5.24 -13.17 5.01
C PRO A 98 5.89 -14.18 5.98
N GLY A 99 5.15 -15.19 6.42
CA GLY A 99 5.70 -16.30 7.21
C GLY A 99 5.05 -16.57 8.57
N GLY A 100 4.13 -15.70 9.05
CA GLY A 100 3.35 -15.98 10.27
C GLY A 100 4.24 -16.24 11.50
N TRP A 101 5.04 -15.25 11.87
CA TRP A 101 6.03 -15.34 12.95
C TRP A 101 5.35 -15.59 14.32
N PRO A 102 5.66 -16.70 15.02
CA PRO A 102 5.17 -16.94 16.36
C PRO A 102 5.93 -16.01 17.32
N LEU A 103 5.27 -14.96 17.80
CA LEU A 103 5.86 -14.05 18.78
C LEU A 103 5.30 -14.33 20.17
N GLU A 104 6.18 -14.38 21.16
CA GLU A 104 5.78 -14.37 22.56
C GLU A 104 5.19 -13.00 22.90
N LYS A 105 3.95 -12.99 23.39
CA LYS A 105 3.31 -11.75 23.85
C LYS A 105 3.86 -11.44 25.23
N SER A 106 4.29 -10.19 25.42
CA SER A 106 4.64 -9.66 26.74
C SER A 106 3.49 -9.97 27.72
N HIS A 107 3.78 -10.85 28.70
CA HIS A 107 2.94 -11.05 29.86
C HIS A 107 3.26 -9.93 30.85
N ARG A 108 2.32 -9.01 31.00
CA ARG A 108 2.36 -7.89 31.95
C ARG A 108 2.39 -8.36 33.40
#